data_AF-A0A811KBF3-F1
#
_entry.id   AF-A0A811KBF3-F1
#
_cell.length_a   1.000
_cell.length_b   1.000
_cell.length_c   1.000
_cell.angle_alpha   90.00
_cell.angle_beta   90.00
_cell.angle_gamma   90.00
#
_symmetry.space_group_name_H-M   'P 1'
#
loop_
_entity.id
_entity.type
_entity.pdbx_description
1 polymer ?
#
loop_
_entity_poly.entity_id
_entity_poly.type
_entity_poly.pdbx_seq_one_letter_code
_entity_poly.pdbx_strand_id
1 'polypeptide(L)'
;MLRFYPIKPLALHERVHHFDETRPLSVLTATGSFSINEAHSWLLTSISQVPERCPGTDTVTLNFQSTFNGGTMLQATYSPEPIFEPVTKLGPGPGPGPGPGLGLGLGPGPGQEPGPGPGPGPGPGPGPRPRPRPGLGPGPGPGPRLGLGSPRSRPKPETGLGTKTGLKGQAVFRSDNISTIFIMRDVISRQTTQKQMKIHLSCDFNDASVEHALRLIHPKMEYQAQLAKKYELATSLKELKAAFGDVSYLNAELTNILNNHDKLYEEADDKQIYFDRIVGIIVDLFIDRAKVNGVSASHKGNDLVNLLNEDYSLQNVLNFFETYSK
;
A
#
# COMPACT_ATOMS: atom_id res chain seq x y z
N MET A 1 34.03 13.33 -12.39
CA MET A 1 33.05 13.21 -11.28
C MET A 1 31.99 12.19 -11.70
N LEU A 2 31.85 11.09 -10.98
CA LEU A 2 30.73 10.16 -11.20
C LEU A 2 29.45 10.82 -10.70
N ARG A 3 28.38 10.84 -11.51
CA ARG A 3 27.05 11.29 -11.07
C ARG A 3 26.18 10.06 -10.82
N PHE A 4 25.57 9.99 -9.63
CA PHE A 4 24.66 8.92 -9.25
C PHE A 4 23.21 9.44 -9.29
N TYR A 5 22.34 8.70 -9.96
CA TYR A 5 20.91 9.03 -10.08
C TYR A 5 20.09 7.86 -9.51
N PRO A 6 19.63 7.93 -8.24
CA PRO A 6 18.83 6.87 -7.66
C PRO A 6 17.44 6.83 -8.31
N ILE A 7 17.03 5.66 -8.78
CA ILE A 7 15.66 5.43 -9.26
C ILE A 7 14.77 5.25 -8.03
N LYS A 8 13.74 6.11 -7.92
CA LYS A 8 12.81 6.05 -6.80
C LYS A 8 11.80 4.89 -6.97
N PRO A 9 11.31 4.27 -5.87
CA PRO A 9 10.37 3.15 -5.93
C PRO A 9 9.10 3.42 -6.75
N LEU A 10 8.55 4.64 -6.67
CA LEU A 10 7.38 5.08 -7.39
C LEU A 10 7.74 6.11 -8.47
N ALA A 11 8.86 5.90 -9.18
CA ALA A 11 9.38 6.84 -10.18
C ALA A 11 8.41 7.14 -11.34
N LEU A 12 7.41 6.28 -11.58
CA LEU A 12 6.40 6.46 -12.63
C LEU A 12 5.16 7.26 -12.17
N HIS A 13 5.14 7.73 -10.93
CA HIS A 13 4.08 8.59 -10.41
C HIS A 13 4.39 10.05 -10.68
N GLU A 14 3.47 10.72 -11.37
CA GLU A 14 3.54 12.14 -11.66
C GLU A 14 2.55 12.92 -10.80
N ARG A 15 2.88 14.17 -10.47
CA ARG A 15 2.03 15.00 -9.61
C ARG A 15 0.82 15.47 -10.40
N VAL A 16 -0.36 15.33 -9.82
CA VAL A 16 -1.62 15.81 -10.38
C VAL A 16 -2.37 16.67 -9.35
N HIS A 17 -3.34 17.44 -9.82
CA HIS A 17 -4.17 18.30 -8.95
C HIS A 17 -5.42 17.58 -8.46
N HIS A 18 -6.05 16.80 -9.33
CA HIS A 18 -7.30 16.08 -9.04
C HIS A 18 -7.01 14.71 -8.39
N PHE A 19 -7.89 14.27 -7.51
CA PHE A 19 -7.94 12.92 -6.96
C PHE A 19 -9.39 12.45 -6.95
N ASP A 20 -9.62 11.28 -7.53
CA ASP A 20 -10.96 10.71 -7.67
C ASP A 20 -11.27 9.82 -6.46
N GLU A 21 -12.06 10.36 -5.53
CA GLU A 21 -12.45 9.65 -4.30
C GLU A 21 -13.48 8.54 -4.53
N THR A 22 -14.09 8.47 -5.72
CA THR A 22 -15.11 7.46 -6.03
C THR A 22 -14.51 6.09 -6.36
N ARG A 23 -13.20 6.04 -6.59
CA ARG A 23 -12.48 4.79 -6.90
C ARG A 23 -12.40 3.87 -5.68
N PRO A 24 -12.27 2.55 -5.90
CA PRO A 24 -11.99 1.62 -4.79
C PRO A 24 -10.58 1.85 -4.27
N LEU A 25 -10.46 2.52 -3.12
CA LEU A 25 -9.18 2.88 -2.52
C LEU A 25 -8.78 1.88 -1.43
N SER A 26 -7.51 1.47 -1.47
CA SER A 26 -6.79 0.87 -0.34
C SER A 26 -6.04 1.96 0.42
N VAL A 27 -5.94 1.80 1.74
CA VAL A 27 -5.44 2.84 2.65
C VAL A 27 -4.30 2.30 3.52
N LEU A 28 -3.19 3.00 3.57
CA LEU A 28 -2.13 2.83 4.56
C LEU A 28 -2.15 4.01 5.52
N THR A 29 -2.27 3.73 6.80
CA THR A 29 -2.20 4.73 7.88
C THR A 29 -0.96 4.49 8.72
N ALA A 30 -0.19 5.55 8.93
CA ALA A 30 0.97 5.59 9.81
C ALA A 30 0.70 6.59 10.95
N THR A 31 0.80 6.14 12.19
CA THR A 31 0.64 6.98 13.40
C THR A 31 1.77 6.72 14.37
N GLY A 32 2.31 7.75 15.02
CA GLY A 32 3.35 7.55 16.02
C GLY A 32 4.24 8.75 16.21
N SER A 33 5.44 8.53 16.77
CA SER A 33 6.37 9.61 17.07
C SER A 33 7.17 10.01 15.83
N PHE A 34 6.57 10.85 14.97
CA PHE A 34 7.22 11.45 13.81
C PHE A 34 6.69 12.86 13.53
N SER A 35 7.53 13.66 12.89
CA SER A 35 7.24 15.00 12.42
C SER A 35 6.69 15.01 10.99
N ILE A 36 6.02 16.10 10.61
CA ILE A 36 5.58 16.33 9.24
C ILE A 36 6.73 16.27 8.22
N ASN A 37 7.94 16.65 8.63
CA ASN A 37 9.14 16.60 7.79
C ASN A 37 9.63 15.17 7.55
N GLU A 38 9.48 14.28 8.54
CA GLU A 38 9.76 12.85 8.35
C GLU A 38 8.69 12.23 7.44
N ALA A 39 7.42 12.60 7.68
CA ALA A 39 6.29 12.54 6.76
C ALA A 39 6.70 12.67 5.29
N HIS A 40 7.12 13.90 5.02
CA HIS A 40 7.50 14.40 3.73
C HIS A 40 8.74 13.68 3.16
N SER A 41 9.73 13.38 4.00
CA SER A 41 10.94 12.66 3.60
C SER A 41 10.64 11.24 3.10
N TRP A 42 9.65 10.56 3.67
CA TRP A 42 9.24 9.23 3.18
C TRP A 42 8.70 9.34 1.76
N LEU A 43 7.79 10.28 1.52
CA LEU A 43 7.20 10.54 0.21
C LEU A 43 8.25 11.01 -0.81
N LEU A 44 9.15 11.91 -0.42
CA LEU A 44 10.25 12.39 -1.26
C LEU A 44 11.22 11.27 -1.65
N THR A 45 11.40 10.26 -0.80
CA THR A 45 12.21 9.07 -1.15
C THR A 45 11.48 8.15 -2.12
N SER A 46 10.15 8.13 -2.06
CA SER A 46 9.30 7.28 -2.91
C SER A 46 9.03 7.86 -4.31
N ILE A 47 8.79 9.16 -4.44
CA ILE A 47 8.26 9.80 -5.67
C ILE A 47 9.14 10.97 -6.12
N SER A 48 9.31 11.12 -7.44
CA SER A 48 10.21 12.13 -8.02
C SER A 48 9.67 13.56 -7.92
N GLN A 49 8.37 13.76 -8.11
CA GLN A 49 7.74 15.09 -8.20
C GLN A 49 7.23 15.65 -6.85
N VAL A 50 7.93 15.35 -5.77
CA VAL A 50 7.64 15.89 -4.43
C VAL A 50 8.53 17.12 -4.23
N PRO A 51 8.01 18.24 -3.66
CA PRO A 51 8.85 19.39 -3.31
C PRO A 51 10.06 18.95 -2.47
N GLU A 52 11.23 19.58 -2.65
CA GLU A 52 12.41 19.23 -1.83
C GLU A 52 12.26 19.66 -0.37
N ARG A 53 11.47 20.72 -0.15
CA ARG A 53 11.17 21.25 1.17
C ARG A 53 9.72 20.99 1.52
N CYS A 54 9.49 20.52 2.74
CA CYS A 54 8.16 20.39 3.29
C CYS A 54 7.46 21.77 3.28
N PRO A 55 6.22 21.87 2.78
CA PRO A 55 5.43 23.08 2.91
C PRO A 55 5.27 23.48 4.38
N GLY A 56 5.24 24.78 4.67
CA GLY A 56 5.06 25.31 6.04
C GLY A 56 3.62 25.24 6.55
N THR A 57 2.81 24.32 6.04
CA THR A 57 1.41 24.11 6.44
C THR A 57 1.29 22.99 7.46
N ASP A 58 0.31 23.06 8.35
CA ASP A 58 0.08 22.03 9.38
C ASP A 58 -0.35 20.69 8.76
N THR A 59 -1.06 20.74 7.64
CA THR A 59 -1.45 19.55 6.87
C THR A 59 -0.95 19.72 5.44
N VAL A 60 -0.41 18.64 4.88
CA VAL A 60 0.02 18.58 3.48
C VAL A 60 -0.71 17.44 2.79
N THR A 61 -1.32 17.73 1.65
CA THR A 61 -1.96 16.75 0.76
C THR A 61 -1.37 16.86 -0.64
N LEU A 62 -0.93 15.74 -1.20
CA LEU A 62 -0.36 15.64 -2.53
C LEU A 62 -0.99 14.47 -3.27
N ASN A 63 -1.38 14.71 -4.53
CA ASN A 63 -2.01 13.73 -5.40
C ASN A 63 -1.06 13.36 -6.54
N PHE A 64 -1.04 12.08 -6.90
CA PHE A 64 -0.20 11.53 -7.95
C PHE A 64 -0.99 10.55 -8.82
N GLN A 65 -0.53 10.39 -10.05
CA GLN A 65 -1.07 9.44 -11.01
C GLN A 65 0.06 8.63 -11.65
N SER A 66 -0.12 7.32 -11.79
CA SER A 66 0.81 6.45 -12.50
C SER A 66 0.68 6.64 -14.01
N THR A 67 1.79 6.91 -14.67
CA THR A 67 1.87 7.01 -16.14
C THR A 67 1.78 5.66 -16.84
N PHE A 68 2.04 4.57 -16.12
CA PHE A 68 2.21 3.25 -16.72
C PHE A 68 0.99 2.34 -16.49
N ASN A 69 0.44 2.32 -15.27
CA ASN A 69 -0.61 1.38 -14.83
C ASN A 69 -2.03 1.80 -15.24
N GLY A 70 -2.19 2.43 -16.39
CA GLY A 70 -3.51 2.91 -16.85
C GLY A 70 -4.08 4.09 -16.05
N GLY A 71 -3.25 4.80 -15.28
CA GLY A 71 -3.68 6.01 -14.56
C GLY A 71 -4.21 5.78 -13.15
N THR A 72 -3.75 4.73 -12.46
CA THR A 72 -3.98 4.54 -11.01
C THR A 72 -3.48 5.74 -10.23
N MET A 73 -4.16 6.11 -9.15
CA MET A 73 -3.89 7.30 -8.36
C MET A 73 -3.34 6.98 -6.98
N LEU A 74 -2.58 7.92 -6.42
CA LEU A 74 -2.09 7.91 -5.05
C LEU A 74 -2.30 9.29 -4.44
N GLN A 75 -3.00 9.36 -3.31
CA GLN A 75 -3.05 10.53 -2.46
C GLN A 75 -2.24 10.28 -1.19
N ALA A 76 -1.38 11.24 -0.84
CA ALA A 76 -0.65 11.26 0.41
C ALA A 76 -1.06 12.49 1.22
N THR A 77 -1.58 12.26 2.43
CA THR A 77 -1.93 13.31 3.39
C THR A 77 -1.18 13.09 4.69
N TYR A 78 -0.51 14.11 5.22
CA TYR A 78 0.20 14.01 6.49
C TYR A 78 0.12 15.31 7.28
N SER A 79 0.00 15.17 8.59
CA SER A 79 -0.20 16.26 9.55
C SER A 79 0.27 15.85 10.95
N PRO A 80 0.38 16.76 11.92
CA PRO A 80 0.31 16.40 13.33
C PRO A 80 -0.94 15.55 13.59
N GLU A 81 -0.83 14.57 14.47
CA GLU A 81 -1.97 13.80 14.94
C GLU A 81 -2.96 14.77 15.60
N PRO A 82 -4.28 14.63 15.34
CA PRO A 82 -5.28 15.46 16.00
C PRO A 82 -5.06 15.37 17.51
N ILE A 83 -4.82 16.52 18.14
CA ILE A 83 -4.96 16.62 19.59
C ILE A 83 -6.44 16.39 19.82
N PHE A 84 -6.82 15.18 20.25
CA PHE A 84 -8.14 15.00 20.85
C PHE A 84 -8.17 15.96 22.03
N GLU A 85 -8.82 17.11 21.85
CA GLU A 85 -9.30 17.86 22.99
C GLU A 85 -10.16 16.86 23.77
N PRO A 86 -9.87 16.60 25.05
CA PRO A 86 -10.77 15.81 25.86
C PRO A 86 -12.11 16.52 25.75
N VAL A 87 -13.12 15.83 25.22
CA VAL A 87 -14.49 16.32 25.19
C VAL A 87 -14.76 16.78 26.62
N THR A 88 -14.73 18.09 26.85
CA THR A 88 -15.07 18.66 28.14
C THR A 88 -16.44 18.13 28.43
N LYS A 89 -16.53 17.31 29.49
CA LYS A 89 -17.77 16.78 30.02
C LYS A 89 -18.84 17.87 29.85
N LEU A 90 -19.82 17.61 28.98
CA LEU A 90 -21.08 18.31 29.04
C LEU A 90 -21.46 18.31 30.53
N GLY A 91 -21.61 19.50 31.09
CA GLY A 91 -22.01 19.67 32.48
C GLY A 91 -23.27 18.86 32.76
N PRO A 92 -23.56 18.54 34.04
CA PRO A 92 -24.78 17.82 34.39
C PRO A 92 -25.97 18.53 33.72
N GLY A 93 -26.63 17.84 32.79
CA GLY A 93 -27.83 18.36 32.15
C GLY A 93 -28.86 18.72 33.22
N PRO A 94 -29.72 19.72 32.98
CA PRO A 94 -30.81 20.04 33.89
C PRO A 94 -31.63 18.77 34.15
N GLY A 95 -31.77 18.40 35.42
CA GLY A 95 -32.49 17.20 35.83
C GLY A 95 -33.92 17.18 35.27
N PRO A 96 -34.49 16.00 35.00
CA PRO A 96 -35.89 15.90 34.59
C PRO A 96 -36.79 16.47 35.69
N GLY A 97 -37.62 17.45 35.34
CA GLY A 97 -38.65 18.00 36.22
C GLY A 97 -39.73 16.96 36.59
N PRO A 98 -40.59 17.26 37.56
CA PRO A 98 -41.53 16.30 38.12
C PRO A 98 -42.63 15.99 37.10
N GLY A 99 -42.76 14.71 36.73
CA GLY A 99 -43.89 14.22 35.95
C GLY A 99 -45.17 14.16 36.79
N PRO A 100 -46.35 14.40 36.20
CA PRO A 100 -47.63 14.22 36.86
C PRO A 100 -47.96 12.72 37.02
N GLY A 101 -48.49 12.37 38.19
CA GLY A 101 -48.77 11.00 38.58
C GLY A 101 -50.10 10.42 38.13
N LEU A 102 -50.32 9.22 38.67
CA LEU A 102 -51.53 8.38 38.73
C LEU A 102 -51.76 7.39 37.58
N GLY A 103 -51.82 6.12 37.98
CA GLY A 103 -52.24 5.00 37.14
C GLY A 103 -51.99 3.66 37.85
N LEU A 104 -52.76 3.38 38.91
CA LEU A 104 -52.84 2.08 39.57
C LEU A 104 -53.35 1.02 38.57
N GLY A 105 -52.60 -0.06 38.40
CA GLY A 105 -52.99 -1.22 37.60
C GLY A 105 -52.34 -2.49 38.14
N LEU A 106 -53.12 -3.25 38.93
CA LEU A 106 -52.81 -4.56 39.46
C LEU A 106 -52.74 -5.61 38.33
N GLY A 107 -51.71 -6.46 38.33
CA GLY A 107 -51.60 -7.65 37.48
C GLY A 107 -50.48 -8.59 37.94
N PRO A 108 -50.58 -9.91 37.70
CA PRO A 108 -50.22 -10.91 38.70
C PRO A 108 -48.90 -11.66 38.46
N GLY A 109 -48.25 -12.06 39.57
CA GLY A 109 -47.49 -13.31 39.69
C GLY A 109 -45.96 -13.24 39.51
N PRO A 110 -45.15 -13.71 40.49
CA PRO A 110 -43.71 -13.83 40.33
C PRO A 110 -43.35 -15.08 39.51
N GLY A 111 -42.79 -14.87 38.32
CA GLY A 111 -42.14 -15.92 37.54
C GLY A 111 -40.77 -16.26 38.15
N GLN A 112 -40.49 -17.56 38.26
CA GLN A 112 -39.26 -18.14 38.78
C GLN A 112 -37.99 -17.54 38.15
N GLU A 113 -37.03 -17.17 39.00
CA GLU A 113 -35.64 -16.97 38.60
C GLU A 113 -35.05 -18.27 38.03
N PRO A 114 -34.43 -18.25 36.85
CA PRO A 114 -33.51 -19.30 36.46
C PRO A 114 -32.28 -19.23 37.36
N GLY A 115 -32.03 -20.30 38.12
CA GLY A 115 -30.87 -20.40 39.01
C GLY A 115 -29.53 -20.23 38.28
N PRO A 116 -28.45 -19.89 39.00
CA PRO A 116 -27.14 -19.67 38.41
C PRO A 116 -26.64 -20.96 37.75
N GLY A 117 -26.29 -20.87 36.47
CA GLY A 117 -25.68 -21.96 35.71
C GLY A 117 -24.32 -22.39 36.29
N PRO A 118 -23.81 -23.56 35.90
CA PRO A 118 -22.56 -24.09 36.40
C PRO A 118 -21.41 -23.13 36.10
N GLY A 119 -20.65 -22.75 37.12
CA GLY A 119 -19.49 -21.88 36.98
C GLY A 119 -18.42 -22.48 36.06
N PRO A 120 -17.53 -21.65 35.48
CA PRO A 120 -16.41 -22.14 34.69
C PRO A 120 -15.51 -23.05 35.54
N GLY A 121 -15.22 -24.24 35.02
CA GLY A 121 -14.28 -25.17 35.63
C GLY A 121 -12.86 -24.56 35.76
N PRO A 122 -12.02 -25.12 36.65
CA PRO A 122 -10.68 -24.60 36.89
C PRO A 122 -9.85 -24.65 35.60
N GLY A 123 -9.31 -23.49 35.21
CA GLY A 123 -8.41 -23.37 34.08
C GLY A 123 -7.11 -24.17 34.26
N PRO A 124 -6.38 -24.44 33.17
CA PRO A 124 -5.11 -25.14 33.23
C PRO A 124 -4.11 -24.38 34.10
N GLY A 125 -3.50 -25.10 35.05
CA GLY A 125 -2.57 -24.55 36.03
C GLY A 125 -1.30 -23.96 35.40
N PRO A 126 -0.54 -23.15 36.16
CA PRO A 126 0.67 -22.51 35.66
C PRO A 126 1.71 -23.56 35.24
N GLY A 127 2.22 -23.42 34.02
CA GLY A 127 3.34 -24.23 33.53
C GLY A 127 4.60 -24.08 34.38
N PRO A 128 5.57 -25.01 34.26
CA PRO A 128 6.75 -25.05 35.10
C PRO A 128 7.61 -23.79 34.98
N ARG A 129 8.05 -23.25 36.13
CA ARG A 129 8.96 -22.11 36.25
C ARG A 129 10.27 -22.37 35.50
N PRO A 130 10.83 -21.37 34.79
CA PRO A 130 12.20 -21.45 34.28
C PRO A 130 13.22 -21.60 35.42
N ARG A 131 14.22 -22.46 35.21
CA ARG A 131 15.32 -22.70 36.15
C ARG A 131 16.18 -21.43 36.33
N PRO A 132 16.80 -21.23 37.51
CA PRO A 132 17.71 -20.11 37.74
C PRO A 132 18.96 -20.21 36.85
N ARG A 133 19.34 -19.10 36.21
CA ARG A 133 20.64 -18.97 35.53
C ARG A 133 21.78 -18.97 36.56
N PRO A 134 22.91 -19.63 36.30
CA PRO A 134 24.11 -19.55 37.13
C PRO A 134 24.65 -18.10 37.19
N GLY A 135 24.99 -17.68 38.41
CA GLY A 135 25.47 -16.33 38.72
C GLY A 135 26.81 -16.01 38.05
N LEU A 136 26.89 -14.81 37.50
CA LEU A 136 28.15 -14.15 37.13
C LEU A 136 28.59 -13.32 38.34
N GLY A 137 29.82 -13.59 38.80
CA GLY A 137 30.38 -13.01 40.01
C GLY A 137 30.67 -11.51 39.93
N PRO A 138 31.06 -10.89 41.06
CA PRO A 138 31.27 -9.45 41.17
C PRO A 138 32.53 -9.01 40.39
N GLY A 139 32.37 -8.03 39.51
CA GLY A 139 33.50 -7.36 38.86
C GLY A 139 34.25 -6.41 39.80
N PRO A 140 35.51 -6.06 39.51
CA PRO A 140 36.35 -5.25 40.39
C PRO A 140 35.91 -3.77 40.42
N GLY A 141 36.02 -3.17 41.61
CA GLY A 141 35.61 -1.79 41.91
C GLY A 141 36.48 -0.68 41.28
N PRO A 142 36.14 0.59 41.57
CA PRO A 142 36.70 1.76 40.88
C PRO A 142 38.02 2.23 41.49
N GLY A 143 39.01 2.49 40.63
CA GLY A 143 40.27 3.17 40.98
C GLY A 143 40.17 4.71 40.93
N PRO A 144 41.17 5.44 41.49
CA PRO A 144 40.98 6.80 41.98
C PRO A 144 41.30 7.93 40.99
N ARG A 145 40.67 9.08 41.29
CA ARG A 145 40.78 10.43 40.72
C ARG A 145 42.20 11.04 40.81
N LEU A 146 42.63 11.72 39.75
CA LEU A 146 43.55 12.87 39.78
C LEU A 146 43.05 13.92 38.78
N GLY A 147 43.08 15.20 39.18
CA GLY A 147 42.31 16.28 38.56
C GLY A 147 43.11 17.35 37.81
N LEU A 148 42.44 18.52 37.73
CA LEU A 148 42.88 19.86 37.31
C LEU A 148 42.73 20.24 35.82
N GLY A 149 41.81 21.18 35.59
CA GLY A 149 41.68 21.97 34.36
C GLY A 149 40.27 22.57 34.21
N SER A 150 40.12 23.88 34.41
CA SER A 150 38.93 24.71 34.12
C SER A 150 39.43 26.03 33.51
N PRO A 151 38.60 26.91 32.92
CA PRO A 151 37.38 26.69 32.14
C PRO A 151 37.37 27.52 30.82
N ARG A 152 36.56 27.15 29.81
CA ARG A 152 36.11 28.10 28.77
C ARG A 152 34.63 27.88 28.40
N SER A 153 33.83 28.87 28.81
CA SER A 153 32.62 29.44 28.18
C SER A 153 31.65 28.51 27.43
N ARG A 154 30.56 28.12 28.12
CA ARG A 154 29.28 27.68 27.54
C ARG A 154 28.45 28.91 27.09
N PRO A 155 27.74 28.84 25.96
CA PRO A 155 26.58 29.70 25.72
C PRO A 155 25.39 29.20 26.56
N LYS A 156 24.59 30.13 27.08
CA LYS A 156 23.37 29.88 27.86
C LYS A 156 22.30 29.16 27.01
N PRO A 157 21.55 28.19 27.56
CA PRO A 157 20.27 27.81 27.00
C PRO A 157 19.22 28.82 27.47
N GLU A 158 18.61 29.53 26.52
CA GLU A 158 17.39 30.27 26.77
C GLU A 158 16.27 29.30 27.15
N THR A 159 15.70 29.56 28.31
CA THR A 159 14.48 28.99 28.84
C THR A 159 13.30 29.28 27.93
N GLY A 160 13.03 28.36 27.00
CA GLY A 160 11.70 28.10 26.48
C GLY A 160 11.15 26.86 27.15
N LEU A 161 10.29 27.04 28.15
CA LEU A 161 9.47 25.97 28.72
C LEU A 161 8.41 25.57 27.69
N GLY A 162 8.83 24.82 26.67
CA GLY A 162 7.97 24.02 25.81
C GLY A 162 8.10 22.58 26.26
N THR A 163 7.08 22.06 26.93
CA THR A 163 6.94 20.64 27.21
C THR A 163 7.24 19.83 25.96
N LYS A 164 8.23 18.94 26.00
CA LYS A 164 8.39 17.85 25.02
C LYS A 164 7.23 16.85 25.18
N THR A 165 6.01 17.29 24.92
CA THR A 165 4.95 16.40 24.46
C THR A 165 5.36 16.02 23.05
N GLY A 166 5.93 14.82 22.89
CA GLY A 166 6.41 14.33 21.59
C GLY A 166 5.28 14.47 20.58
N LEU A 167 5.48 15.35 19.58
CA LEU A 167 4.52 15.56 18.51
C LEU A 167 4.30 14.20 17.85
N LYS A 168 3.08 13.68 18.00
CA LYS A 168 2.66 12.49 17.29
C LYS A 168 2.22 12.95 15.90
N GLY A 169 2.67 12.25 14.88
CA GLY A 169 2.29 12.50 13.50
C GLY A 169 1.25 11.50 13.04
N GLN A 170 0.47 11.89 12.04
CA GLN A 170 -0.40 11.02 11.26
C GLN A 170 -0.08 11.19 9.78
N ALA A 171 0.03 10.09 9.05
CA ALA A 171 0.17 10.07 7.61
C ALA A 171 -0.76 9.00 7.02
N VAL A 172 -1.52 9.37 6.00
CA VAL A 172 -2.51 8.53 5.33
C VAL A 172 -2.17 8.52 3.84
N PHE A 173 -2.01 7.32 3.28
CA PHE A 173 -1.75 7.08 1.87
C PHE A 173 -2.93 6.28 1.31
N ARG A 174 -3.60 6.81 0.28
CA ARG A 174 -4.77 6.19 -0.34
C ARG A 174 -4.48 5.94 -1.82
N SER A 175 -4.74 4.74 -2.33
CA SER A 175 -4.50 4.40 -3.72
C SER A 175 -5.49 3.37 -4.23
N ASP A 176 -5.87 3.48 -5.49
CA ASP A 176 -6.65 2.49 -6.23
C ASP A 176 -5.78 1.31 -6.74
N ASN A 177 -4.54 1.18 -6.22
CA ASN A 177 -3.63 0.09 -6.53
C ASN A 177 -2.89 -0.38 -5.26
N ILE A 178 -3.14 -1.64 -4.85
CA ILE A 178 -2.56 -2.22 -3.63
C ILE A 178 -1.02 -2.29 -3.66
N SER A 179 -0.40 -2.50 -4.82
CA SER A 179 1.06 -2.58 -4.93
C SER A 179 1.71 -1.24 -4.59
N THR A 180 1.05 -0.13 -4.94
CA THR A 180 1.49 1.22 -4.54
C THR A 180 1.48 1.36 -3.01
N ILE A 181 0.46 0.82 -2.34
CA ILE A 181 0.35 0.81 -0.88
C ILE A 181 1.45 -0.06 -0.25
N PHE A 182 1.74 -1.23 -0.80
CA PHE A 182 2.85 -2.09 -0.35
C PHE A 182 4.19 -1.39 -0.46
N ILE A 183 4.48 -0.79 -1.62
CA ILE A 183 5.73 -0.06 -1.85
C ILE A 183 5.88 1.05 -0.81
N MET A 184 4.83 1.83 -0.56
CA MET A 184 4.86 2.87 0.47
C MET A 184 5.07 2.31 1.87
N ARG A 185 4.37 1.23 2.23
CA ARG A 185 4.54 0.54 3.52
C ARG A 185 5.99 0.08 3.72
N ASP A 186 6.59 -0.51 2.70
CA ASP A 186 7.96 -1.03 2.75
C ASP A 186 9.01 0.09 2.83
N VAL A 187 8.79 1.20 2.12
CA VAL A 187 9.64 2.39 2.25
C VAL A 187 9.57 2.94 3.66
N ILE A 188 8.36 3.15 4.18
CA ILE A 188 8.17 3.69 5.53
C ILE A 188 8.79 2.73 6.56
N SER A 189 8.45 1.45 6.52
CA SER A 189 8.99 0.43 7.45
C SER A 189 10.52 0.41 7.48
N ARG A 190 11.18 0.50 6.32
CA ARG A 190 12.65 0.59 6.25
C ARG A 190 13.18 1.87 6.90
N GLN A 191 12.57 3.02 6.61
CA GLN A 191 13.00 4.30 7.18
C GLN A 191 12.76 4.39 8.68
N THR A 192 11.64 3.87 9.18
CA THR A 192 11.34 3.85 10.62
C THR A 192 12.30 2.95 11.37
N THR A 193 12.65 1.79 10.78
CA THR A 193 13.64 0.86 11.36
C THR A 193 15.03 1.50 11.40
N GLN A 194 15.44 2.17 10.32
CA GLN A 194 16.74 2.84 10.23
C GLN A 194 16.89 3.97 11.27
N LYS A 195 15.82 4.73 11.54
CA LYS A 195 15.80 5.85 12.49
C LYS A 195 15.33 5.46 13.90
N GLN A 196 15.03 4.18 14.14
CA GLN A 196 14.52 3.66 15.43
C GLN A 196 13.24 4.40 15.91
N MET A 197 12.35 4.72 14.97
CA MET A 197 11.11 5.46 15.23
C MET A 197 10.00 4.51 15.71
N LYS A 198 9.23 4.92 16.72
CA LYS A 198 8.07 4.17 17.21
C LYS A 198 6.82 4.57 16.42
N ILE A 199 6.53 3.82 15.36
CA ILE A 199 5.41 4.06 14.46
C ILE A 199 4.56 2.80 14.37
N HIS A 200 3.25 2.99 14.39
CA HIS A 200 2.25 1.98 14.08
C HIS A 200 1.81 2.16 12.62
N LEU A 201 1.89 1.09 11.84
CA LEU A 201 1.42 1.04 10.45
C LEU A 201 0.19 0.12 10.39
N SER A 202 -0.91 0.60 9.84
CA SER A 202 -2.10 -0.19 9.53
C SER A 202 -2.42 -0.08 8.04
N CYS A 203 -2.87 -1.18 7.44
CA CYS A 203 -3.32 -1.21 6.06
C CYS A 203 -4.74 -1.75 6.00
N ASP A 204 -5.59 -1.06 5.27
CA ASP A 204 -6.95 -1.45 4.92
C ASP A 204 -7.01 -1.63 3.40
N PHE A 205 -7.04 -2.89 2.96
CA PHE A 205 -6.96 -3.24 1.54
C PHE A 205 -8.37 -3.46 0.99
N ASN A 206 -8.69 -2.75 -0.08
CA ASN A 206 -9.95 -2.91 -0.80
C ASN A 206 -9.74 -3.86 -1.99
N ASP A 207 -10.31 -5.06 -1.93
CA ASP A 207 -10.13 -6.06 -2.98
C ASP A 207 -10.67 -5.60 -4.35
N ALA A 208 -11.71 -4.74 -4.36
CA ALA A 208 -12.23 -4.15 -5.59
C ALA A 208 -11.22 -3.25 -6.32
N SER A 209 -10.17 -2.78 -5.62
CA SER A 209 -9.08 -2.01 -6.24
C SER A 209 -8.24 -2.83 -7.22
N VAL A 210 -8.18 -4.15 -7.04
CA VAL A 210 -7.45 -5.07 -7.92
C VAL A 210 -8.14 -5.15 -9.27
N GLU A 211 -9.44 -5.44 -9.29
CA GLU A 211 -10.22 -5.48 -10.51
C GLU A 211 -10.18 -4.12 -11.23
N HIS A 212 -10.32 -3.02 -10.48
CA HIS A 212 -10.24 -1.68 -11.03
C HIS A 212 -8.89 -1.42 -11.73
N ALA A 213 -7.77 -1.73 -11.07
CA ALA A 213 -6.44 -1.57 -11.66
C ALA A 213 -6.26 -2.43 -12.92
N LEU A 214 -6.73 -3.68 -12.92
CA LEU A 214 -6.70 -4.56 -14.10
C LEU A 214 -7.52 -3.98 -15.26
N ARG A 215 -8.69 -3.41 -14.98
CA ARG A 215 -9.52 -2.73 -15.99
C ARG A 215 -8.85 -1.50 -16.58
N LEU A 216 -8.10 -0.72 -15.78
CA LEU A 216 -7.32 0.42 -16.29
C LEU A 216 -6.16 -0.02 -17.19
N ILE A 217 -5.54 -1.17 -16.89
CA ILE A 217 -4.44 -1.73 -17.69
C ILE A 217 -4.95 -2.41 -18.98
N HIS A 218 -6.19 -2.93 -18.95
CA HIS A 218 -6.77 -3.77 -20.00
C HIS A 218 -6.65 -3.22 -21.43
N PRO A 219 -6.98 -1.94 -21.75
CA PRO A 219 -6.90 -1.45 -23.12
C PRO A 219 -5.49 -1.56 -23.72
N LYS A 220 -4.46 -1.38 -22.90
CA LYS A 220 -3.06 -1.51 -23.32
C LYS A 220 -2.70 -2.96 -23.56
N MET A 221 -3.13 -3.87 -22.69
CA MET A 221 -2.87 -5.31 -22.86
C MET A 221 -3.62 -5.90 -24.05
N GLU A 222 -4.89 -5.53 -24.22
CA GLU A 222 -5.71 -6.00 -25.35
C GLU A 222 -5.10 -5.57 -26.69
N TYR A 223 -4.66 -4.31 -26.78
CA TYR A 223 -3.94 -3.83 -27.96
C TYR A 223 -2.73 -4.70 -28.30
N GLN A 224 -1.90 -5.01 -27.29
CA GLN A 224 -0.69 -5.81 -27.48
C GLN A 224 -1.02 -7.25 -27.88
N ALA A 225 -2.01 -7.88 -27.24
CA ALA A 225 -2.45 -9.22 -27.59
C ALA A 225 -2.98 -9.28 -29.04
N GLN A 226 -3.72 -8.25 -29.49
CA GLN A 226 -4.19 -8.17 -30.88
C GLN A 226 -3.05 -7.92 -31.87
N LEU A 227 -2.08 -7.08 -31.52
CA LEU A 227 -0.89 -6.82 -32.35
C LEU A 227 -0.07 -8.10 -32.54
N ALA A 228 0.19 -8.85 -31.46
CA ALA A 228 0.91 -10.11 -31.49
C ALA A 228 0.22 -11.13 -32.43
N LYS A 229 -1.11 -11.32 -32.28
CA LYS A 229 -1.89 -12.21 -33.15
C LYS A 229 -1.83 -11.80 -34.62
N LYS A 230 -1.92 -10.50 -34.92
CA LYS A 230 -1.83 -9.98 -36.30
C LYS A 230 -0.44 -10.20 -36.89
N TYR A 231 0.61 -9.99 -36.09
CA TYR A 231 1.99 -10.19 -36.52
C TYR A 231 2.30 -11.67 -36.80
N GLU A 232 1.88 -12.58 -35.93
CA GLU A 232 2.03 -14.03 -36.13
C GLU A 232 1.31 -14.51 -37.41
N LEU A 233 0.09 -14.03 -37.63
CA LEU A 233 -0.67 -14.31 -38.84
C LEU A 233 0.00 -13.72 -40.09
N ALA A 234 0.49 -12.48 -40.02
CA ALA A 234 1.22 -11.86 -41.12
C ALA A 234 2.47 -12.67 -41.49
N THR A 235 3.20 -13.16 -40.49
CA THR A 235 4.39 -14.00 -40.67
C THR A 235 4.03 -15.28 -41.41
N SER A 236 3.01 -15.99 -40.93
CA SER A 236 2.51 -17.22 -41.55
C SER A 236 2.05 -17.00 -43.01
N LEU A 237 1.36 -15.89 -43.28
CA LEU A 237 0.92 -15.53 -44.64
C LEU A 237 2.10 -15.18 -45.56
N LYS A 238 3.15 -14.54 -45.04
CA LYS A 238 4.36 -14.19 -45.81
C LYS A 238 5.12 -15.44 -46.21
N GLU A 239 5.24 -16.41 -45.30
CA GLU A 239 5.80 -17.74 -45.58
C GLU A 239 4.98 -18.50 -46.63
N LEU A 240 3.65 -18.49 -46.50
CA LEU A 240 2.74 -19.12 -47.46
C LEU A 240 2.91 -18.54 -48.87
N LYS A 241 2.95 -17.20 -48.98
CA LYS A 241 3.18 -16.51 -50.26
C LYS A 241 4.55 -16.87 -50.85
N ALA A 242 5.58 -16.98 -50.03
CA ALA A 242 6.92 -17.36 -50.48
C ALA A 242 6.97 -18.81 -50.99
N ALA A 243 6.22 -19.72 -50.35
CA ALA A 243 6.19 -21.13 -50.72
C ALA A 243 5.36 -21.42 -51.99
N PHE A 244 4.19 -20.78 -52.16
CA PHE A 244 3.22 -21.12 -53.21
C PHE A 244 3.02 -20.04 -54.27
N GLY A 245 3.48 -18.80 -54.04
CA GLY A 245 3.40 -17.68 -54.98
C GLY A 245 2.03 -17.04 -55.16
N ASP A 246 0.96 -17.84 -55.18
CA ASP A 246 -0.44 -17.37 -55.30
C ASP A 246 -1.09 -17.18 -53.93
N VAL A 247 -1.77 -16.04 -53.75
CA VAL A 247 -2.53 -15.66 -52.55
C VAL A 247 -3.91 -15.08 -52.90
N SER A 248 -4.39 -15.31 -54.12
CA SER A 248 -5.67 -14.78 -54.64
C SER A 248 -6.91 -15.27 -53.88
N TYR A 249 -6.79 -16.38 -53.14
CA TYR A 249 -7.84 -16.95 -52.30
C TYR A 249 -8.00 -16.24 -50.94
N LEU A 250 -7.08 -15.34 -50.56
CA LEU A 250 -7.18 -14.60 -49.30
C LEU A 250 -8.32 -13.59 -49.35
N ASN A 251 -9.04 -13.44 -48.24
CA ASN A 251 -10.02 -12.37 -48.10
C ASN A 251 -9.33 -10.99 -47.94
N ALA A 252 -10.12 -9.91 -47.95
CA ALA A 252 -9.61 -8.55 -47.84
C ALA A 252 -8.84 -8.29 -46.54
N GLU A 253 -9.25 -8.89 -45.42
CA GLU A 253 -8.61 -8.72 -44.11
C GLU A 253 -7.22 -9.38 -44.08
N LEU A 254 -7.10 -10.64 -44.48
CA LEU A 254 -5.84 -11.37 -44.55
C LEU A 254 -4.87 -10.73 -45.55
N THR A 255 -5.40 -10.26 -46.69
CA THR A 255 -4.62 -9.51 -47.68
C THR A 255 -4.07 -8.21 -47.07
N ASN A 256 -4.87 -7.48 -46.30
CA ASN A 256 -4.44 -6.28 -45.62
C ASN A 256 -3.37 -6.56 -44.55
N ILE A 257 -3.53 -7.64 -43.77
CA ILE A 257 -2.54 -8.07 -42.76
C ILE A 257 -1.21 -8.44 -43.44
N LEU A 258 -1.24 -9.24 -44.50
CA LEU A 258 -0.06 -9.62 -45.28
C LEU A 258 0.68 -8.41 -45.85
N ASN A 259 -0.05 -7.45 -46.43
CA ASN A 259 0.54 -6.24 -47.02
C ASN A 259 1.16 -5.29 -45.97
N ASN A 260 0.71 -5.36 -44.72
CA ASN A 260 1.23 -4.54 -43.62
C ASN A 260 2.26 -5.26 -42.74
N HIS A 261 2.74 -6.45 -43.14
CA HIS A 261 3.68 -7.24 -42.35
C HIS A 261 4.84 -6.43 -41.77
N ASP A 262 5.55 -5.65 -42.59
CA ASP A 262 6.77 -4.97 -42.14
C ASP A 262 6.47 -3.85 -41.13
N LYS A 263 5.30 -3.18 -41.24
CA LYS A 263 4.83 -2.22 -40.24
C LYS A 263 4.44 -2.90 -38.93
N LEU A 264 3.77 -4.05 -39.02
CA LEU A 264 3.40 -4.84 -37.85
C LEU A 264 4.63 -5.37 -37.11
N TYR A 265 5.69 -5.74 -37.86
CA TYR A 265 6.98 -6.15 -37.29
C TYR A 265 7.65 -5.01 -36.53
N GLU A 266 7.84 -3.85 -37.17
CA GLU A 266 8.44 -2.67 -36.53
C GLU A 266 7.68 -2.28 -35.26
N GLU A 267 6.35 -2.29 -35.32
CA GLU A 267 5.54 -1.94 -34.16
C GLU A 267 5.58 -2.98 -33.04
N ALA A 268 5.63 -4.27 -33.36
CA ALA A 268 5.71 -5.35 -32.38
C ALA A 268 7.08 -5.37 -31.68
N ASP A 269 8.16 -5.16 -32.42
CA ASP A 269 9.54 -5.12 -31.90
C ASP A 269 9.72 -3.94 -30.93
N ASP A 270 9.32 -2.73 -31.33
CA ASP A 270 9.42 -1.52 -30.50
C ASP A 270 8.63 -1.63 -29.19
N LYS A 271 7.51 -2.37 -29.21
CA LYS A 271 6.58 -2.46 -28.07
C LYS A 271 6.76 -3.70 -27.19
N GLN A 272 7.68 -4.61 -27.52
CA GLN A 272 7.91 -5.83 -26.73
C GLN A 272 8.34 -5.52 -25.30
N ILE A 273 9.34 -4.64 -25.11
CA ILE A 273 9.81 -4.24 -23.77
C ILE A 273 8.69 -3.59 -22.96
N TYR A 274 7.83 -2.82 -23.61
CA TYR A 274 6.69 -2.17 -22.99
C TYR A 274 5.65 -3.20 -22.52
N PHE A 275 5.38 -4.23 -23.32
CA PHE A 275 4.49 -5.33 -22.98
C PHE A 275 5.03 -6.15 -21.80
N ASP A 276 6.30 -6.56 -21.83
CA ASP A 276 6.95 -7.29 -20.72
C ASP A 276 6.84 -6.54 -19.40
N ARG A 277 6.95 -5.21 -19.45
CA ARG A 277 6.78 -4.35 -18.28
C ARG A 277 5.34 -4.32 -17.76
N ILE A 278 4.34 -4.33 -18.64
CA ILE A 278 2.93 -4.43 -18.20
C ILE A 278 2.67 -5.79 -17.56
N VAL A 279 3.17 -6.87 -18.17
CA VAL A 279 3.08 -8.23 -17.62
C VAL A 279 3.68 -8.26 -16.22
N GLY A 280 4.89 -7.71 -16.03
CA GLY A 280 5.53 -7.61 -14.72
C GLY A 280 4.67 -6.87 -13.68
N ILE A 281 4.01 -5.77 -14.06
CA ILE A 281 3.13 -5.01 -13.16
C ILE A 281 1.90 -5.81 -12.75
N ILE A 282 1.29 -6.56 -13.67
CA ILE A 282 0.14 -7.43 -13.36
C ILE A 282 0.58 -8.57 -12.42
N VAL A 283 1.76 -9.14 -12.65
CA VAL A 283 2.32 -10.21 -11.82
C VAL A 283 2.66 -9.69 -10.41
N ASP A 284 3.26 -8.50 -10.30
CA ASP A 284 3.53 -7.86 -9.00
C ASP A 284 2.22 -7.59 -8.24
N LEU A 285 1.20 -7.09 -8.93
CA LEU A 285 -0.14 -6.89 -8.37
C LEU A 285 -0.74 -8.19 -7.83
N PHE A 286 -0.60 -9.29 -8.57
CA PHE A 286 -1.04 -10.62 -8.14
C PHE A 286 -0.30 -11.10 -6.89
N ILE A 287 1.02 -11.00 -6.89
CA ILE A 287 1.87 -11.44 -5.78
C ILE A 287 1.55 -10.62 -4.52
N ASP A 288 1.39 -9.31 -4.66
CA ASP A 288 1.06 -8.42 -3.56
C ASP A 288 -0.32 -8.71 -2.98
N ARG A 289 -1.34 -8.96 -3.83
CA ARG A 289 -2.66 -9.41 -3.37
C ARG A 289 -2.59 -10.71 -2.59
N ALA A 290 -1.83 -11.69 -3.09
CA ALA A 290 -1.67 -12.97 -2.39
C ALA A 290 -1.02 -12.78 -1.00
N LYS A 291 -0.03 -11.89 -0.88
CA LYS A 291 0.57 -11.53 0.41
C LYS A 291 -0.44 -10.91 1.38
N VAL A 292 -1.38 -10.08 0.91
CA VAL A 292 -2.46 -9.52 1.75
C VAL A 292 -3.30 -10.65 2.36
N ASN A 293 -3.64 -11.64 1.54
CA ASN A 293 -4.47 -12.77 1.95
C ASN A 293 -3.70 -13.85 2.74
N GLY A 294 -2.40 -13.66 2.98
CA GLY A 294 -1.56 -14.61 3.72
C GLY A 294 -1.19 -15.86 2.91
N VAL A 295 -1.37 -15.84 1.58
CA VAL A 295 -1.08 -16.96 0.69
C VAL A 295 0.25 -16.72 -0.03
N SER A 296 1.12 -17.74 -0.07
CA SER A 296 2.34 -17.69 -0.90
C SER A 296 2.02 -18.12 -2.32
N ALA A 297 1.75 -17.16 -3.20
CA ALA A 297 1.46 -17.40 -4.62
C ALA A 297 2.68 -17.19 -5.54
N SER A 298 3.89 -17.09 -4.99
CA SER A 298 5.10 -16.79 -5.76
C SER A 298 5.36 -17.77 -6.91
N HIS A 299 5.03 -19.05 -6.71
CA HIS A 299 5.18 -20.10 -7.74
C HIS A 299 4.11 -20.03 -8.84
N LYS A 300 3.01 -19.30 -8.61
CA LYS A 300 1.91 -19.08 -9.55
C LYS A 300 2.09 -17.85 -10.43
N GLY A 301 3.12 -17.04 -10.16
CA GLY A 301 3.49 -15.92 -11.03
C GLY A 301 3.80 -16.38 -12.46
N ASN A 302 4.50 -17.50 -12.64
CA ASN A 302 4.82 -18.03 -13.97
C ASN A 302 3.56 -18.52 -14.71
N ASP A 303 2.62 -19.14 -13.99
CA ASP A 303 1.34 -19.57 -14.58
C ASP A 303 0.55 -18.35 -15.11
N LEU A 304 0.59 -17.22 -14.38
CA LEU A 304 0.00 -15.96 -14.83
C LEU A 304 0.75 -15.36 -16.01
N VAL A 305 2.08 -15.40 -16.04
CA VAL A 305 2.87 -14.95 -17.19
C VAL A 305 2.45 -15.70 -18.45
N ASN A 306 2.32 -17.03 -18.38
CA ASN A 306 1.89 -17.84 -19.53
C ASN A 306 0.48 -17.44 -19.99
N LEU A 307 -0.46 -17.28 -19.04
CA LEU A 307 -1.82 -16.83 -19.35
C LEU A 307 -1.83 -15.46 -20.08
N LEU A 308 -1.02 -14.51 -19.61
CA LEU A 308 -0.95 -13.16 -20.18
C LEU A 308 -0.31 -13.13 -21.59
N ASN A 309 0.58 -14.08 -21.90
CA ASN A 309 1.25 -14.16 -23.20
C ASN A 309 0.42 -14.94 -24.23
N GLU A 310 -0.19 -16.05 -23.84
CA GLU A 310 -0.80 -17.00 -24.77
C GLU A 310 -2.31 -16.81 -24.96
N ASP A 311 -3.05 -16.54 -23.87
CA ASP A 311 -4.52 -16.49 -23.88
C ASP A 311 -5.07 -15.32 -23.05
N TYR A 312 -4.53 -14.13 -23.34
CA TYR A 312 -4.98 -12.92 -22.68
C TYR A 312 -6.45 -12.63 -22.97
N SER A 313 -7.26 -12.65 -21.91
CA SER A 313 -8.52 -11.95 -21.82
C SER A 313 -8.68 -11.38 -20.41
N LEU A 314 -9.36 -10.24 -20.28
CA LEU A 314 -9.58 -9.65 -18.94
C LEU A 314 -10.30 -10.64 -18.02
N GLN A 315 -11.28 -11.39 -18.55
CA GLN A 315 -12.04 -12.36 -17.76
C GLN A 315 -11.16 -13.51 -17.26
N ASN A 316 -10.28 -14.05 -18.10
CA ASN A 316 -9.37 -15.13 -17.68
C ASN A 316 -8.43 -14.64 -16.56
N VAL A 317 -7.91 -13.41 -16.67
CA VAL A 317 -7.05 -12.82 -15.64
C VAL A 317 -7.81 -12.60 -14.34
N LEU A 318 -9.05 -12.09 -14.40
CA LEU A 318 -9.89 -11.92 -13.20
C LEU A 318 -10.18 -13.27 -12.53
N ASN A 319 -10.58 -14.29 -13.30
CA ASN A 319 -10.82 -15.64 -12.78
C ASN A 319 -9.55 -16.23 -12.15
N PHE A 320 -8.38 -15.98 -12.74
CA PHE A 320 -7.10 -16.40 -12.19
C PHE A 320 -6.86 -15.76 -10.82
N PHE A 321 -7.06 -14.44 -10.71
CA PHE A 321 -6.94 -13.73 -9.44
C PHE A 321 -7.93 -14.26 -8.40
N GLU A 322 -9.20 -14.46 -8.74
CA GLU A 322 -10.22 -15.00 -7.83
C GLU A 322 -9.88 -16.39 -7.30
N THR A 323 -9.32 -17.26 -8.15
CA THR A 323 -8.95 -18.64 -7.80
C THR A 323 -7.92 -18.67 -6.66
N TYR A 324 -6.99 -17.72 -6.64
CA TYR A 324 -5.94 -17.60 -5.62
C TYR A 324 -6.27 -16.58 -4.52
N SER A 325 -7.53 -16.17 -4.43
CA SER A 325 -8.01 -15.24 -3.39
C SER A 325 -8.59 -15.93 -2.15
N LYS A 326 -8.80 -17.25 -2.20
CA LYS A 326 -9.50 -18.03 -1.17
C LYS A 326 -8.56 -18.90 -0.36
#